data_AF-A0A838AEC8-F1
#
_entry.id   AF-A0A838AEC8-F1
#
_cell.length_a   1.000
_cell.length_b   1.000
_cell.length_c   1.000
_cell.angle_alpha   90.00
_cell.angle_beta   90.00
_cell.angle_gamma   90.00
#
_symmetry.space_group_name_H-M   'P 1'
#
loop_
_entity.id
_entity.type
_entity.pdbx_description
1 polymer ?
#
loop_
_entity_poly.entity_id
_entity_poly.type
_entity_poly.pdbx_seq_one_letter_code
_entity_poly.pdbx_strand_id
1 'polypeptide(L)'
;MTVQVSGDRLGTMRTVLAYVLVLVAIVVLGLGSWCVSGRHLPLAGSAGTQSSGEAGRYPSDPLAVAEIGGAQENLERVRTVEDLHGVGMLTDEEEREYARAGAERVRLVVANFDQGKATVLLARMPDAARAGAGAHALGELQRGYGFDVPVDAGAEVMAGVLPESAEARPGGRAHYASGNALVRVGFRGDDSAATREKFVEVLTAQMEVLPPHDR
;
A
#
# COMPACT_ATOMS: atom_id res chain seq x y z
N MET A 1 41.90 59.77 -17.70
CA MET A 1 40.58 59.30 -17.26
C MET A 1 40.73 57.84 -16.84
N THR A 2 40.93 57.59 -15.55
CA THR A 2 41.15 56.27 -14.95
C THR A 2 39.80 55.61 -14.67
N VAL A 3 39.55 54.43 -15.22
CA VAL A 3 38.45 53.56 -14.78
C VAL A 3 39.06 52.40 -14.01
N GLN A 4 38.81 52.42 -12.71
CA GLN A 4 39.05 51.36 -11.75
C GLN A 4 37.84 50.42 -11.79
N VAL A 5 38.05 49.13 -12.05
CA VAL A 5 37.11 48.08 -11.64
C VAL A 5 37.93 46.95 -11.04
N SER A 6 37.89 46.87 -9.71
CA SER A 6 38.49 45.81 -8.91
C SER A 6 37.39 45.26 -8.01
N GLY A 7 37.32 43.93 -7.91
CA GLY A 7 36.73 43.26 -6.74
C GLY A 7 35.35 42.64 -6.91
N ASP A 8 35.22 41.58 -7.70
CA ASP A 8 34.04 40.68 -7.62
C ASP A 8 34.32 39.21 -8.00
N ARG A 9 35.58 38.76 -7.92
CA ARG A 9 35.94 37.35 -8.14
C ARG A 9 36.16 36.55 -6.86
N LEU A 10 36.50 37.23 -5.75
CA LEU A 10 36.80 36.60 -4.47
C LEU A 10 35.56 36.14 -3.71
N GLY A 11 34.42 36.82 -3.86
CA GLY A 11 33.14 36.42 -3.25
C GLY A 11 32.57 35.16 -3.90
N THR A 12 32.49 35.14 -5.23
CA THR A 12 31.96 34.02 -6.00
C THR A 12 32.84 32.76 -5.86
N MET A 13 34.17 32.90 -5.84
CA MET A 13 35.06 31.74 -5.60
C MET A 13 34.90 31.15 -4.20
N ARG A 14 34.65 31.97 -3.17
CA ARG A 14 34.39 31.48 -1.80
C ARG A 14 33.05 30.74 -1.71
N THR A 15 32.02 31.22 -2.38
CA THR A 15 30.69 30.56 -2.43
C THR A 15 30.73 29.25 -3.20
N VAL A 16 31.44 29.21 -4.34
CA VAL A 16 31.61 27.98 -5.13
C VAL A 16 32.43 26.95 -4.34
N LEU A 17 33.51 27.38 -3.65
CA LEU A 17 34.32 26.49 -2.82
C LEU A 17 33.51 25.91 -1.65
N ALA A 18 32.64 26.70 -1.01
CA ALA A 18 31.76 26.23 0.06
C ALA A 18 30.74 25.18 -0.45
N TYR A 19 30.14 25.42 -1.62
CA TYR A 19 29.18 24.49 -2.21
C TYR A 19 29.82 23.16 -2.61
N VAL A 20 31.02 23.21 -3.19
CA VAL A 20 31.80 22.01 -3.53
C VAL A 20 32.16 21.22 -2.27
N LEU A 21 32.52 21.89 -1.17
CA LEU A 21 32.83 21.22 0.09
C LEU A 21 31.62 20.51 0.70
N VAL A 22 30.43 21.11 0.62
CA VAL A 22 29.17 20.50 1.08
C VAL A 22 28.77 19.31 0.19
N LEU A 23 28.91 19.43 -1.12
CA LEU A 23 28.65 18.32 -2.05
C LEU A 23 29.60 17.14 -1.81
N VAL A 24 30.88 17.42 -1.59
CA VAL A 24 31.87 16.38 -1.23
C VAL A 24 31.52 15.74 0.12
N ALA A 25 31.08 16.52 1.12
CA ALA A 25 30.64 15.97 2.41
C ALA A 25 29.40 15.05 2.27
N ILE A 26 28.42 15.42 1.44
CA ILE A 26 27.22 14.59 1.17
C ILE A 26 27.61 13.30 0.45
N VAL A 27 28.52 13.36 -0.53
CA VAL A 27 29.00 12.17 -1.24
C VAL A 27 29.83 11.25 -0.33
N VAL A 28 30.66 11.80 0.55
CA VAL A 28 31.43 11.04 1.54
C VAL A 28 30.53 10.41 2.60
N LEU A 29 29.46 11.09 3.06
CA LEU A 29 28.48 10.53 3.99
C LEU A 29 27.58 9.47 3.32
N GLY A 30 27.19 9.69 2.06
CA GLY A 30 26.40 8.73 1.28
C GLY A 30 27.16 7.45 0.92
N LEU A 31 28.41 7.56 0.49
CA LEU A 31 29.28 6.42 0.21
C LEU A 31 29.83 5.79 1.50
N GLY A 32 30.05 6.56 2.56
CA GLY A 32 30.45 6.05 3.87
C GLY A 32 29.39 5.16 4.51
N SER A 33 28.11 5.52 4.38
CA SER A 33 26.98 4.69 4.84
C SER A 33 26.87 3.38 4.05
N TRP A 34 27.16 3.41 2.74
CA TRP A 34 27.17 2.22 1.89
C TRP A 34 28.39 1.31 2.16
N CYS A 35 29.56 1.87 2.49
CA CYS A 35 30.78 1.10 2.75
C CYS A 35 30.87 0.51 4.17
N VAL A 36 30.07 0.96 5.15
CA VAL A 36 30.03 0.34 6.49
C VAL A 36 29.05 -0.84 6.57
N SER A 37 28.06 -0.92 5.66
CA SER A 37 27.16 -2.08 5.56
C SER A 37 27.65 -3.19 4.62
N GLY A 38 28.74 -2.95 3.88
CA GLY A 38 29.23 -3.84 2.84
C GLY A 38 30.63 -4.37 3.13
N ARG A 39 30.68 -5.53 3.80
CA ARG A 39 31.85 -6.42 4.05
C ARG A 39 32.60 -6.08 5.36
N HIS A 40 32.87 -6.96 6.35
CA HIS A 40 33.20 -8.40 6.32
C HIS A 40 33.02 -9.08 7.72
N LEU A 41 32.29 -10.22 7.76
CA LEU A 41 32.62 -11.57 8.33
C LEU A 41 32.98 -11.78 9.84
N PRO A 42 33.03 -13.03 10.36
CA PRO A 42 31.96 -14.04 10.52
C PRO A 42 31.98 -14.69 11.94
N LEU A 43 30.88 -14.75 12.68
CA LEU A 43 30.79 -15.63 13.86
C LEU A 43 29.38 -16.18 14.03
N ALA A 44 29.30 -17.51 13.82
CA ALA A 44 28.38 -18.47 14.40
C ALA A 44 26.90 -18.06 14.63
N GLY A 45 26.02 -18.69 13.84
CA GLY A 45 24.69 -19.05 14.30
C GLY A 45 23.54 -18.31 13.64
N SER A 46 23.12 -18.75 12.45
CA SER A 46 21.71 -18.83 12.03
C SER A 46 21.65 -19.35 10.59
N ALA A 47 21.89 -20.64 10.43
CA ALA A 47 21.31 -21.36 9.31
C ALA A 47 19.80 -21.41 9.55
N GLY A 48 19.07 -20.40 9.06
CA GLY A 48 17.62 -20.46 8.90
C GLY A 48 17.28 -21.30 7.69
N THR A 49 17.57 -22.60 7.76
CA THR A 49 17.00 -23.58 6.85
C THR A 49 15.49 -23.49 7.00
N GLN A 50 14.78 -23.19 5.90
CA GLN A 50 13.33 -23.33 5.84
C GLN A 50 12.99 -24.77 6.25
N SER A 51 12.46 -24.92 7.45
CA SER A 51 11.96 -26.19 7.96
C SER A 51 10.61 -26.45 7.31
N SER A 52 10.59 -27.30 6.30
CA SER A 52 9.45 -28.14 6.00
C SER A 52 9.19 -29.04 7.21
N GLY A 53 8.09 -28.81 7.94
CA GLY A 53 7.74 -29.59 9.12
C GLY A 53 6.42 -29.19 9.76
N GLU A 54 5.51 -30.15 9.72
CA GLU A 54 4.18 -30.27 10.34
C GLU A 54 4.01 -29.68 11.77
N ALA A 55 2.77 -29.25 12.05
CA ALA A 55 2.14 -29.09 13.37
C ALA A 55 2.80 -28.11 14.38
N GLY A 56 2.56 -26.82 14.17
CA GLY A 56 2.83 -25.76 15.14
C GLY A 56 2.58 -24.40 14.51
N ARG A 57 1.32 -24.12 14.15
CA ARG A 57 0.95 -22.89 13.43
C ARG A 57 1.31 -21.67 14.28
N TYR A 58 2.37 -20.97 13.90
CA TYR A 58 2.40 -19.53 14.08
C TYR A 58 1.05 -19.00 13.54
N PRO A 59 0.31 -18.14 14.25
CA PRO A 59 -0.91 -17.59 13.70
C PRO A 59 -0.57 -16.99 12.34
N SER A 60 -1.21 -17.46 11.27
CA SER A 60 -1.15 -16.78 9.97
C SER A 60 -1.46 -15.31 10.24
N ASP A 61 -0.58 -14.40 9.81
CA ASP A 61 -0.77 -12.98 10.05
C ASP A 61 -2.17 -12.58 9.56
N PRO A 62 -3.09 -12.13 10.44
CA PRO A 62 -4.45 -11.80 10.04
C PRO A 62 -4.48 -10.58 9.11
N LEU A 63 -3.36 -9.84 8.99
CA LEU A 63 -3.18 -8.74 8.06
C LEU A 63 -2.12 -9.06 7.00
N ALA A 64 -2.03 -10.32 6.56
CA ALA A 64 -1.14 -10.73 5.48
C ALA A 64 -1.55 -10.10 4.14
N VAL A 65 -0.61 -9.42 3.47
CA VAL A 65 -0.80 -8.82 2.15
C VAL A 65 -0.07 -9.67 1.12
N ALA A 66 -0.71 -9.94 -0.02
CA ALA A 66 -0.08 -10.66 -1.11
C ALA A 66 1.05 -9.86 -1.76
N GLU A 67 1.96 -10.58 -2.42
CA GLU A 67 2.96 -9.97 -3.30
C GLU A 67 2.28 -9.58 -4.62
N ILE A 68 1.74 -8.37 -4.66
CA ILE A 68 0.99 -7.85 -5.82
C ILE A 68 1.89 -7.23 -6.91
N GLY A 69 3.21 -7.16 -6.67
CA GLY A 69 4.16 -6.47 -7.53
C GLY A 69 4.06 -4.94 -7.46
N GLY A 70 4.57 -4.27 -8.49
CA GLY A 70 4.56 -2.80 -8.61
C GLY A 70 5.55 -2.08 -7.69
N ALA A 71 5.66 -0.76 -7.86
CA ALA A 71 6.45 0.10 -7.00
C ALA A 71 5.65 0.49 -5.75
N GLN A 72 5.99 -0.08 -4.60
CA GLN A 72 5.26 0.15 -3.35
C GLN A 72 5.55 1.54 -2.76
N GLU A 73 4.50 2.20 -2.28
CA GLU A 73 4.61 3.42 -1.48
C GLU A 73 4.95 3.08 -0.03
N ASN A 74 5.80 3.91 0.60
CA ASN A 74 6.10 3.74 2.02
C ASN A 74 4.98 4.34 2.89
N LEU A 75 4.12 3.46 3.40
CA LEU A 75 3.00 3.80 4.28
C LEU A 75 3.07 3.07 5.63
N GLU A 76 4.27 2.70 6.10
CA GLU A 76 4.47 1.94 7.35
C GLU A 76 3.93 2.63 8.61
N ARG A 77 3.71 3.95 8.51
CA ARG A 77 3.12 4.78 9.57
C ARG A 77 1.61 4.60 9.72
N VAL A 78 0.91 4.06 8.71
CA VAL A 78 -0.54 3.89 8.72
C VAL A 78 -0.88 2.58 9.42
N ARG A 79 -1.32 2.66 10.67
CA ARG A 79 -1.56 1.48 11.53
C ARG A 79 -2.92 1.51 12.21
N THR A 80 -3.59 2.65 12.25
CA THR A 80 -4.96 2.78 12.79
C THR A 80 -5.94 3.37 11.77
N VAL A 81 -7.23 3.34 12.09
CA VAL A 81 -8.26 3.95 11.23
C VAL A 81 -8.07 5.47 11.11
N GLU A 82 -7.64 6.11 12.20
CA GLU A 82 -7.36 7.55 12.22
C GLU A 82 -6.22 7.92 11.26
N ASP A 83 -5.21 7.06 11.11
CA ASP A 83 -4.13 7.28 10.15
C ASP A 83 -4.62 7.23 8.70
N LEU A 84 -5.68 6.46 8.40
CA LEU A 84 -6.27 6.37 7.06
C LEU A 84 -6.90 7.69 6.62
N HIS A 85 -7.50 8.42 7.57
CA HIS A 85 -8.02 9.76 7.33
C HIS A 85 -6.92 10.72 6.90
N GLY A 86 -5.78 10.67 7.60
CA GLY A 86 -4.62 11.52 7.31
C GLY A 86 -3.98 11.29 5.94
N VAL A 87 -4.28 10.17 5.27
CA VAL A 87 -3.81 9.87 3.90
C VAL A 87 -4.91 9.94 2.84
N GLY A 88 -6.16 10.30 3.21
CA GLY A 88 -7.26 10.53 2.27
C GLY A 88 -7.66 9.29 1.46
N MET A 89 -7.53 8.09 2.04
CA MET A 89 -7.76 6.82 1.33
C MET A 89 -9.20 6.32 1.42
N LEU A 90 -9.98 6.87 2.35
CA LEU A 90 -11.36 6.52 2.66
C LEU A 90 -12.26 7.75 2.53
N THR A 91 -13.52 7.52 2.20
CA THR A 91 -14.58 8.53 2.39
C THR A 91 -14.99 8.57 3.86
N ASP A 92 -15.62 9.68 4.30
CA ASP A 92 -16.17 9.80 5.67
C ASP A 92 -17.16 8.66 6.00
N GLU A 93 -17.88 8.14 5.01
CA GLU A 93 -18.81 7.02 5.16
C GLU A 93 -18.06 5.69 5.35
N GLU A 94 -17.02 5.44 4.54
CA GLU A 94 -16.18 4.25 4.71
C GLU A 94 -15.52 4.25 6.10
N GLU A 95 -14.97 5.39 6.54
CA GLU A 95 -14.36 5.54 7.88
C GLU A 95 -15.34 5.23 9.00
N ARG A 96 -16.59 5.71 8.89
CA ARG A 96 -17.65 5.42 9.86
C ARG A 96 -17.95 3.93 9.93
N GLU A 97 -17.94 3.21 8.81
CA GLU A 97 -18.16 1.76 8.83
C GLU A 97 -16.97 1.00 9.43
N TYR A 98 -15.71 1.41 9.19
CA TYR A 98 -14.55 0.85 9.88
C TYR A 98 -14.62 1.07 11.40
N ALA A 99 -14.98 2.29 11.83
CA ALA A 99 -15.14 2.61 13.24
C ALA A 99 -16.30 1.83 13.88
N ARG A 100 -17.45 1.73 13.22
CA ARG A 100 -18.63 0.97 13.69
C ARG A 100 -18.34 -0.53 13.79
N ALA A 101 -17.56 -1.08 12.86
CA ALA A 101 -17.13 -2.48 12.89
C ALA A 101 -16.13 -2.77 14.02
N GLY A 102 -15.52 -1.73 14.61
CA GLY A 102 -14.58 -1.85 15.72
C GLY A 102 -13.16 -2.14 15.27
N ALA A 103 -12.74 -1.62 14.12
CA ALA A 103 -11.41 -1.84 13.58
C ALA A 103 -10.30 -1.40 14.56
N GLU A 104 -9.41 -2.33 14.93
CA GLU A 104 -8.39 -2.11 15.96
C GLU A 104 -7.02 -1.75 15.38
N ARG A 105 -6.69 -2.34 14.24
CA ARG A 105 -5.41 -2.17 13.54
C ARG A 105 -5.66 -2.26 12.05
N VAL A 106 -4.93 -1.48 11.28
CA VAL A 106 -4.95 -1.55 9.82
C VAL A 106 -3.57 -1.82 9.26
N ARG A 107 -3.54 -2.38 8.06
CA ARG A 107 -2.38 -2.43 7.18
C ARG A 107 -2.81 -1.94 5.81
N LEU A 108 -2.13 -0.91 5.33
CA LEU A 108 -2.38 -0.32 4.02
C LEU A 108 -1.17 -0.55 3.13
N VAL A 109 -1.39 -1.12 1.95
CA VAL A 109 -0.40 -1.23 0.89
C VAL A 109 -0.93 -0.50 -0.34
N VAL A 110 -0.07 0.34 -0.92
CA VAL A 110 -0.33 1.03 -2.17
C VAL A 110 0.82 0.73 -3.11
N ALA A 111 0.50 0.27 -4.31
CA ALA A 111 1.50 -0.09 -5.32
C ALA A 111 1.17 0.57 -6.65
N ASN A 112 2.19 1.18 -7.26
CA ASN A 112 2.10 1.85 -8.56
C ASN A 112 2.55 0.88 -9.67
N PHE A 113 1.77 0.85 -10.74
CA PHE A 113 1.99 0.09 -11.96
C PHE A 113 1.88 1.01 -13.17
N ASP A 114 2.35 0.56 -14.32
CA ASP A 114 2.19 1.31 -15.57
C ASP A 114 0.69 1.50 -15.93
N GLN A 115 -0.16 0.54 -15.55
CA GLN A 115 -1.60 0.56 -15.80
C GLN A 115 -2.38 1.41 -14.78
N GLY A 116 -1.77 1.80 -13.65
CA GLY A 116 -2.48 2.49 -12.59
C GLY A 116 -1.96 2.18 -11.19
N LYS A 117 -2.84 2.28 -10.19
CA LYS A 117 -2.48 2.17 -8.78
C LYS A 117 -3.39 1.18 -8.07
N ALA A 118 -2.78 0.19 -7.42
CA ALA A 118 -3.46 -0.75 -6.53
C ALA A 118 -3.46 -0.22 -5.10
N THR A 119 -4.53 -0.55 -4.37
CA THR A 119 -4.66 -0.28 -2.94
C THR A 119 -5.24 -1.51 -2.27
N VAL A 120 -4.52 -2.03 -1.28
CA VAL A 120 -4.94 -3.17 -0.47
C VAL A 120 -4.96 -2.71 0.99
N LEU A 121 -6.16 -2.67 1.56
CA LEU A 121 -6.39 -2.25 2.94
C LEU A 121 -6.96 -3.44 3.71
N LEU A 122 -6.27 -3.81 4.78
CA LEU A 122 -6.72 -4.83 5.71
C LEU A 122 -6.94 -4.18 7.06
N ALA A 123 -8.04 -4.52 7.71
CA ALA A 123 -8.36 -4.04 9.05
C ALA A 123 -8.71 -5.23 9.95
N ARG A 124 -8.08 -5.30 11.12
CA ARG A 124 -8.38 -6.30 12.13
C ARG A 124 -9.64 -5.88 12.87
N MET A 125 -10.65 -6.73 12.83
CA MET A 125 -11.89 -6.59 13.57
C MET A 125 -11.84 -7.40 14.88
N PRO A 126 -12.77 -7.14 15.82
CA PRO A 126 -12.86 -7.89 17.07
C PRO A 126 -13.12 -9.39 16.83
N ASP A 127 -13.93 -9.71 15.82
CA ASP A 127 -14.30 -11.08 15.47
C ASP A 127 -14.71 -11.19 13.98
N ALA A 128 -14.94 -12.42 13.52
CA ALA A 128 -15.31 -12.71 12.14
C ALA A 128 -16.68 -12.16 11.75
N ALA A 129 -17.65 -12.12 12.67
CA ALA A 129 -18.98 -11.58 12.41
C ALA A 129 -18.91 -10.07 12.16
N ARG A 130 -18.08 -9.34 12.91
CA ARG A 130 -17.80 -7.91 12.70
C ARG A 130 -17.10 -7.67 11.37
N ALA A 131 -16.15 -8.52 10.98
CA ALA A 131 -15.51 -8.45 9.67
C ALA A 131 -16.50 -8.68 8.52
N GLY A 132 -17.34 -9.72 8.61
CA GLY A 132 -18.36 -10.00 7.60
C GLY A 132 -19.40 -8.89 7.47
N ALA A 133 -19.89 -8.36 8.60
CA ALA A 133 -20.82 -7.23 8.61
C ALA A 133 -20.20 -5.95 8.03
N GLY A 134 -18.93 -5.66 8.37
CA GLY A 134 -18.17 -4.54 7.81
C GLY A 134 -17.95 -4.68 6.30
N ALA A 135 -17.57 -5.87 5.83
CA ALA A 135 -17.41 -6.15 4.40
C ALA A 135 -18.72 -5.93 3.63
N HIS A 136 -19.83 -6.40 4.20
CA HIS A 136 -21.15 -6.17 3.62
C HIS A 136 -21.50 -4.68 3.57
N ALA A 137 -21.32 -3.93 4.67
CA ALA A 137 -21.66 -2.51 4.72
C ALA A 137 -20.84 -1.70 3.71
N LEU A 138 -19.54 -1.97 3.61
CA LEU A 138 -18.67 -1.32 2.62
C LEU A 138 -19.03 -1.72 1.19
N GLY A 139 -19.41 -2.97 0.95
CA GLY A 139 -19.89 -3.43 -0.35
C GLY A 139 -21.24 -2.80 -0.77
N GLU A 140 -22.09 -2.41 0.17
CA GLU A 140 -23.28 -1.58 -0.13
C GLU A 140 -22.86 -0.16 -0.51
N LEU A 141 -21.95 0.46 0.27
CA LEU A 141 -21.45 1.81 -0.02
C LEU A 141 -20.78 1.91 -1.38
N GLN A 142 -19.94 0.93 -1.77
CA GLN A 142 -19.26 0.97 -3.07
C GLN A 142 -20.25 0.99 -4.24
N ARG A 143 -21.40 0.32 -4.12
CA ARG A 143 -22.46 0.36 -5.14
C ARG A 143 -23.05 1.76 -5.23
N GLY A 144 -23.23 2.44 -4.09
CA GLY A 144 -23.60 3.86 -4.05
C GLY A 144 -22.56 4.77 -4.71
N TYR A 145 -21.29 4.36 -4.76
CA TYR A 145 -20.20 5.05 -5.48
C TYR A 145 -20.07 4.64 -6.95
N GLY A 146 -20.99 3.84 -7.48
CA GLY A 146 -21.03 3.44 -8.88
C GLY A 146 -20.19 2.21 -9.25
N PHE A 147 -19.61 1.49 -8.28
CA PHE A 147 -18.97 0.19 -8.52
C PHE A 147 -20.03 -0.92 -8.62
N ASP A 148 -20.94 -0.80 -9.57
CA ASP A 148 -22.15 -1.63 -9.70
C ASP A 148 -22.04 -2.70 -10.81
N VAL A 149 -21.05 -2.59 -11.71
CA VAL A 149 -20.78 -3.64 -12.71
C VAL A 149 -20.10 -4.82 -12.01
N PRO A 150 -20.77 -5.98 -11.90
CA PRO A 150 -20.27 -7.08 -11.08
C PRO A 150 -19.01 -7.72 -11.67
N VAL A 151 -18.15 -8.18 -10.77
CA VAL A 151 -17.01 -9.05 -11.07
C VAL A 151 -17.24 -10.38 -10.34
N ASP A 152 -17.16 -11.49 -11.06
CA ASP A 152 -17.25 -12.82 -10.45
C ASP A 152 -15.95 -13.12 -9.68
N ALA A 153 -16.05 -13.12 -8.35
CA ALA A 153 -14.95 -13.37 -7.43
C ALA A 153 -15.34 -14.35 -6.30
N GLY A 154 -16.44 -15.09 -6.48
CA GLY A 154 -17.04 -15.96 -5.46
C GLY A 154 -18.13 -15.28 -4.62
N ALA A 155 -19.00 -16.08 -4.00
CA ALA A 155 -20.22 -15.60 -3.34
C ALA A 155 -19.98 -14.68 -2.13
N GLU A 156 -18.84 -14.85 -1.45
CA GLU A 156 -18.49 -14.10 -0.24
C GLU A 156 -17.69 -12.82 -0.54
N VAL A 157 -17.49 -12.49 -1.82
CA VAL A 157 -16.70 -11.33 -2.26
C VAL A 157 -17.60 -10.34 -2.98
N MET A 158 -17.69 -9.13 -2.44
CA MET A 158 -18.44 -8.04 -3.06
C MET A 158 -17.51 -7.23 -3.95
N ALA A 159 -17.37 -7.66 -5.21
CA ALA A 159 -16.50 -7.02 -6.20
C ALA A 159 -17.29 -6.32 -7.31
N GLY A 160 -16.87 -5.11 -7.65
CA GLY A 160 -17.45 -4.32 -8.73
C GLY A 160 -16.43 -3.41 -9.41
N VAL A 161 -16.72 -3.04 -10.65
CA VAL A 161 -15.98 -2.03 -11.39
C VAL A 161 -16.89 -0.86 -11.75
N LEU A 162 -16.30 0.30 -12.00
CA LEU A 162 -17.03 1.42 -12.60
C LEU A 162 -17.43 1.06 -14.05
N PRO A 163 -18.62 1.46 -14.51
CA PRO A 163 -18.99 1.28 -15.92
C PRO A 163 -18.08 2.11 -16.82
N GLU A 164 -17.85 1.65 -18.06
CA GLU A 164 -17.00 2.35 -19.04
C GLU A 164 -17.52 3.77 -19.36
N SER A 165 -18.82 4.00 -19.19
CA SER A 165 -19.46 5.29 -19.38
C SER A 165 -19.34 6.24 -18.19
N ALA A 166 -18.71 5.82 -17.07
CA ALA A 166 -18.52 6.68 -15.91
C ALA A 166 -17.58 7.86 -16.24
N GLU A 167 -17.91 9.05 -15.75
CA GLU A 167 -17.02 10.22 -15.87
C GLU A 167 -15.77 10.10 -14.99
N ALA A 168 -15.82 9.26 -13.95
CA ALA A 168 -14.70 8.99 -13.07
C ALA A 168 -13.64 8.09 -13.74
N ARG A 169 -12.37 8.24 -13.33
CA ARG A 169 -11.28 7.36 -13.80
C ARG A 169 -11.65 5.88 -13.58
N PRO A 170 -11.36 4.99 -14.55
CA PRO A 170 -11.62 3.56 -14.43
C PRO A 170 -11.13 2.99 -13.11
N GLY A 171 -11.89 2.04 -12.57
CA GLY A 171 -11.56 1.44 -11.30
C GLY A 171 -12.33 0.19 -10.96
N GLY A 172 -11.70 -0.65 -10.16
CA GLY A 172 -12.31 -1.78 -9.47
C GLY A 172 -12.19 -1.63 -7.97
N ARG A 173 -13.17 -2.17 -7.25
CA ARG A 173 -13.17 -2.27 -5.79
C ARG A 173 -13.83 -3.57 -5.36
N ALA A 174 -13.26 -4.21 -4.36
CA ALA A 174 -13.80 -5.39 -3.72
C ALA A 174 -13.70 -5.29 -2.21
N HIS A 175 -14.69 -5.89 -1.54
CA HIS A 175 -14.71 -6.08 -0.10
C HIS A 175 -15.04 -7.53 0.23
N TYR A 176 -14.32 -8.10 1.19
CA TYR A 176 -14.61 -9.41 1.75
C TYR A 176 -14.01 -9.54 3.15
N ALA A 177 -14.31 -10.64 3.83
CA ALA A 177 -13.76 -10.94 5.15
C ALA A 177 -13.03 -12.28 5.17
N SER A 178 -11.94 -12.37 5.92
CA SER A 178 -11.16 -13.59 6.14
C SER A 178 -10.85 -13.75 7.63
N GLY A 179 -11.51 -14.70 8.30
CA GLY A 179 -11.50 -14.73 9.77
C GLY A 179 -11.98 -13.38 10.33
N ASN A 180 -11.20 -12.77 11.23
CA ASN A 180 -11.48 -11.43 11.75
C ASN A 180 -10.84 -10.28 10.96
N ALA A 181 -10.35 -10.53 9.74
CA ALA A 181 -9.83 -9.50 8.86
C ALA A 181 -10.91 -9.01 7.89
N LEU A 182 -11.11 -7.69 7.86
CA LEU A 182 -11.86 -7.00 6.80
C LEU A 182 -10.88 -6.58 5.71
N VAL A 183 -11.10 -7.03 4.48
CA VAL A 183 -10.22 -6.78 3.34
C VAL A 183 -10.93 -5.90 2.32
N ARG A 184 -10.23 -4.85 1.88
CA ARG A 184 -10.61 -3.99 0.75
C ARG A 184 -9.49 -4.02 -0.27
N VAL A 185 -9.81 -4.42 -1.50
CA VAL A 185 -8.92 -4.34 -2.66
C VAL A 185 -9.47 -3.30 -3.61
N GLY A 186 -8.61 -2.44 -4.14
CA GLY A 186 -8.98 -1.47 -5.15
C GLY A 186 -7.89 -1.30 -6.19
N PHE A 187 -8.30 -0.92 -7.39
CA PHE A 187 -7.39 -0.50 -8.45
C PHE A 187 -7.98 0.71 -9.18
N ARG A 188 -7.13 1.68 -9.55
CA ARG A 188 -7.51 2.84 -10.37
C ARG A 188 -6.49 3.04 -11.48
N GLY A 189 -6.97 3.22 -12.70
CA GLY A 189 -6.11 3.42 -13.87
C GLY A 189 -6.73 4.40 -14.86
N ASP A 190 -6.20 4.41 -16.08
CA ASP A 190 -6.66 5.30 -17.16
C ASP A 190 -7.33 4.55 -18.32
N ASP A 191 -7.03 3.26 -18.48
CA ASP A 191 -7.66 2.38 -19.47
C ASP A 191 -8.59 1.38 -18.77
N SER A 192 -9.84 1.28 -19.22
CA SER A 192 -10.86 0.46 -18.56
C SER A 192 -10.56 -1.04 -18.61
N ALA A 193 -10.08 -1.55 -19.74
CA ALA A 193 -9.80 -2.96 -19.92
C ALA A 193 -8.59 -3.40 -19.08
N ALA A 194 -7.47 -2.68 -19.19
CA ALA A 194 -6.26 -2.94 -18.43
C ALA A 194 -6.48 -2.74 -16.91
N THR A 195 -7.28 -1.75 -16.51
CA THR A 195 -7.67 -1.55 -15.11
C THR A 195 -8.46 -2.74 -14.57
N ARG A 196 -9.44 -3.25 -15.34
CA ARG A 196 -10.24 -4.39 -14.93
C ARG A 196 -9.40 -5.65 -14.80
N GLU A 197 -8.54 -5.93 -15.78
CA GLU A 197 -7.63 -7.08 -15.74
C GLU A 197 -6.71 -7.02 -14.52
N LYS A 198 -6.06 -5.87 -14.29
CA LYS A 198 -5.14 -5.70 -13.18
C LYS A 198 -5.84 -5.73 -11.82
N PHE A 199 -7.05 -5.20 -11.74
CA PHE A 199 -7.88 -5.31 -10.53
C PHE A 199 -8.16 -6.77 -10.17
N VAL A 200 -8.55 -7.59 -11.15
CA VAL A 200 -8.82 -9.02 -10.93
C VAL A 200 -7.53 -9.74 -10.51
N GLU A 201 -6.39 -9.46 -11.16
CA GLU A 201 -5.09 -10.03 -10.79
C GLU A 201 -4.74 -9.74 -9.33
N VAL A 202 -4.83 -8.49 -8.90
CA VAL A 202 -4.54 -8.06 -7.52
C VAL A 202 -5.52 -8.69 -6.52
N LEU A 203 -6.81 -8.74 -6.86
CA LEU A 203 -7.84 -9.35 -6.01
C LEU A 203 -7.59 -10.85 -5.84
N THR A 204 -7.33 -11.57 -6.92
CA THR A 204 -7.03 -13.01 -6.89
C THR A 204 -5.80 -13.29 -6.05
N ALA A 205 -4.69 -12.57 -6.27
CA ALA A 205 -3.47 -12.74 -5.48
C ALA A 205 -3.72 -12.51 -3.99
N GLN A 206 -4.52 -11.50 -3.63
CA GLN A 206 -4.85 -11.23 -2.24
C GLN A 206 -5.74 -12.33 -1.61
N MET A 207 -6.68 -12.89 -2.38
CA MET A 207 -7.52 -14.00 -1.93
C MET A 207 -6.75 -15.32 -1.76
N GLU A 208 -5.63 -15.52 -2.45
CA GLU A 208 -4.76 -16.69 -2.24
C GLU A 208 -4.09 -16.67 -0.86
N VAL A 209 -3.72 -15.48 -0.37
CA VAL A 209 -3.05 -15.30 0.93
C VAL A 209 -4.06 -15.22 2.07
N LEU A 210 -5.18 -14.52 1.85
CA LEU A 210 -6.30 -14.45 2.79
C LEU A 210 -7.59 -14.82 2.05
N PRO A 211 -7.94 -16.12 2.02
CA PRO A 211 -9.17 -16.58 1.39
C PRO A 211 -10.42 -15.99 2.06
N PRO A 212 -11.47 -15.67 1.30
CA PRO A 212 -12.78 -15.34 1.87
C PRO A 212 -13.25 -16.49 2.76
N HIS A 213 -13.81 -16.18 3.93
CA HIS A 213 -14.43 -17.20 4.77
C HIS A 213 -15.89 -17.40 4.37
N ASP A 214 -16.35 -18.65 4.35
CA ASP A 214 -17.76 -18.98 4.22
C ASP A 214 -18.51 -18.54 5.48
N ARG A 215 -19.65 -17.86 5.28
CA ARG A 215 -20.55 -17.41 6.36
C ARG A 215 -21.17 -18.55 7.17
#